data_AF-A0AAJ6CHG6-F1
#
_entry.id   AF-A0AAJ6CHG6-F1
#
_cell.length_a   1.000
_cell.length_b   1.000
_cell.length_c   1.000
_cell.angle_alpha   90.00
_cell.angle_beta   90.00
_cell.angle_gamma   90.00
#
_symmetry.space_group_name_H-M   'P 1'
#
loop_
_entity.id
_entity.type
_entity.pdbx_description
1 polymer ?
#
loop_
_entity_poly.entity_id
_entity_poly.type
_entity_poly.pdbx_seq_one_letter_code
_entity_poly.pdbx_strand_id
1 'polypeptide(L)' 'MPPLGHPLRARAIGLYKELHRLGREYPDPDYHFIPKLQAAFRQNAHLTDHEQVESKLKLAEFVRKETESKDIP' A
#
# COMPACT_ATOMS: atom_id res chain seq x y z
N MET A 1 -4.22 -3.88 6.33
CA MET A 1 -5.53 -3.29 6.02
C MET A 1 -6.20 -3.04 7.35
N PRO A 2 -6.47 -1.77 7.72
CA PRO A 2 -7.07 -1.45 9.02
C PRO A 2 -8.38 -2.23 9.22
N PRO A 3 -8.74 -2.64 10.45
CA PRO A 3 -9.91 -3.46 10.69
C PRO A 3 -11.22 -2.77 10.28
N LEU A 4 -12.30 -3.56 10.16
CA LEU A 4 -13.64 -3.03 9.91
C LEU A 4 -14.01 -2.00 11.00
N GLY A 5 -14.70 -0.93 10.61
CA GLY A 5 -15.05 0.18 11.50
C GLY A 5 -13.95 1.23 11.70
N HIS A 6 -12.70 0.97 11.29
CA HIS A 6 -11.64 1.97 11.37
C HIS A 6 -11.87 3.10 10.34
N PRO A 7 -11.80 4.40 10.73
CA PRO A 7 -12.14 5.52 9.85
C PRO A 7 -11.25 5.59 8.59
N LEU A 8 -9.98 5.20 8.71
CA LEU A 8 -9.02 5.20 7.59
C LEU A 8 -9.10 3.95 6.69
N ARG A 9 -9.99 2.99 6.95
CA ARG A 9 -10.07 1.74 6.16
C ARG A 9 -10.43 2.00 4.70
N ALA A 10 -11.38 2.91 4.44
CA ALA A 10 -11.78 3.23 3.07
C ALA A 10 -10.61 3.81 2.25
N ARG A 11 -9.83 4.73 2.84
CA ARG A 11 -8.60 5.28 2.26
C ARG A 11 -7.57 4.19 1.99
N ALA A 12 -7.36 3.27 2.93
CA ALA A 12 -6.46 2.15 2.77
C ALA A 12 -6.85 1.22 1.60
N ILE A 13 -8.14 0.96 1.41
CA ILE A 13 -8.66 0.17 0.29
C ILE A 13 -8.41 0.87 -1.05
N GLY A 14 -8.66 2.18 -1.13
CA GLY A 14 -8.39 2.97 -2.34
C GLY A 14 -6.93 2.88 -2.75
N LEU A 15 -6.03 3.17 -1.81
CA LEU A 15 -4.59 3.16 -2.03
C LEU A 15 -4.06 1.77 -2.40
N TYR A 16 -4.59 0.71 -1.79
CA TYR A 16 -4.26 -0.67 -2.16
C TYR A 16 -4.60 -0.97 -3.62
N LYS A 17 -5.77 -0.53 -4.10
CA LYS A 17 -6.20 -0.74 -5.50
C LYS A 17 -5.32 0.04 -6.47
N GLU A 18 -4.96 1.27 -6.14
CA GLU A 18 -4.04 2.09 -6.93
C GLU A 18 -2.67 1.41 -7.06
N LEU A 19 -2.07 1.02 -5.94
CA LEU A 19 -0.79 0.31 -5.90
C LEU A 19 -0.85 -1.03 -6.64
N HIS A 20 -1.95 -1.77 -6.51
CA HIS A 20 -2.13 -3.02 -7.24
C HIS A 20 -2.27 -2.80 -8.75
N ARG A 21 -2.85 -1.68 -9.20
CA ARG A 21 -2.86 -1.32 -10.62
C ARG A 21 -1.44 -1.04 -11.11
N LEU A 22 -0.72 -0.16 -10.42
CA LEU A 22 0.68 0.18 -10.74
C LEU A 22 1.58 -1.06 -10.75
N GLY A 23 1.44 -1.93 -9.75
CA GLY A 23 2.22 -3.16 -9.65
C GLY A 23 2.00 -4.17 -10.77
N ARG A 24 0.87 -4.10 -11.51
CA ARG A 24 0.64 -4.91 -12.72
C ARG A 24 1.38 -4.38 -13.94
N GLU A 25 1.64 -3.08 -13.97
CA GLU A 25 2.35 -2.38 -15.04
C GLU A 25 3.85 -2.22 -14.69
N TYR A 26 4.29 -2.81 -13.57
CA TYR A 26 5.66 -2.68 -13.08
C TYR A 26 6.65 -3.37 -14.03
N PRO A 27 7.75 -2.70 -14.43
CA PRO A 27 8.63 -3.18 -15.51
C PRO A 27 9.46 -4.40 -15.13
N ASP A 28 9.76 -4.56 -13.84
CA ASP A 28 10.57 -5.68 -13.34
C ASP A 28 9.67 -6.84 -12.83
N PRO A 29 9.63 -7.98 -13.53
CA PRO A 29 8.85 -9.14 -13.11
C PRO A 29 9.44 -9.84 -11.85
N ASP A 30 10.75 -9.76 -11.63
CA ASP A 30 11.45 -10.42 -10.52
C ASP A 30 11.34 -9.60 -9.22
N TYR A 31 10.94 -8.32 -9.32
CA TYR A 31 10.67 -7.50 -8.15
C TYR A 31 9.51 -8.05 -7.29
N HIS A 32 8.59 -8.83 -7.88
CA HIS A 32 7.43 -9.40 -7.20
C HIS A 32 6.59 -8.35 -6.44
N PHE A 33 6.23 -7.25 -7.12
CA PHE A 33 5.54 -6.11 -6.52
C PHE A 33 4.24 -6.49 -5.78
N ILE A 34 3.36 -7.24 -6.44
CA ILE A 34 2.03 -7.58 -5.91
C ILE A 34 2.13 -8.46 -4.65
N PRO A 35 2.94 -9.54 -4.60
CA PRO A 35 3.19 -10.29 -3.37
C PRO A 35 3.70 -9.42 -2.22
N LYS A 36 4.67 -8.51 -2.49
CA LYS A 36 5.20 -7.59 -1.47
C LYS A 36 4.13 -6.64 -0.94
N LEU A 37 3.31 -6.07 -1.83
CA LEU A 37 2.18 -5.21 -1.47
C LEU A 37 1.18 -5.96 -0.57
N GLN A 38 0.79 -7.18 -0.95
CA GLN A 38 -0.12 -8.02 -0.16
C GLN A 38 0.46 -8.34 1.22
N ALA A 39 1.73 -8.72 1.29
CA ALA A 39 2.42 -9.00 2.54
C ALA A 39 2.44 -7.77 3.46
N ALA A 40 2.81 -6.60 2.94
CA ALA A 40 2.82 -5.35 3.71
C ALA A 40 1.43 -5.01 4.27
N PHE A 41 0.38 -5.08 3.45
CA PHE A 41 -0.97 -4.81 3.93
C PHE A 41 -1.47 -5.86 4.92
N ARG A 42 -1.09 -7.13 4.76
CA ARG A 42 -1.44 -8.21 5.71
C ARG A 42 -0.74 -8.02 7.05
N GLN A 43 0.57 -7.77 7.05
CA GLN A 43 1.36 -7.54 8.26
C GLN A 43 0.81 -6.39 9.11
N ASN A 44 0.32 -5.33 8.48
CA ASN A 44 -0.24 -4.16 9.16
C ASN A 44 -1.77 -4.25 9.38
N ALA A 45 -2.40 -5.42 9.21
CA ALA A 45 -3.87 -5.54 9.32
C ALA A 45 -4.40 -5.51 10.76
N HIS A 46 -3.54 -5.78 11.74
CA HIS A 46 -3.88 -5.75 13.16
C HIS A 46 -3.80 -4.33 13.76
N LEU A 47 -3.28 -3.35 13.03
CA LEU A 47 -3.15 -1.97 13.52
C LEU A 47 -4.53 -1.33 13.68
N THR A 48 -4.81 -0.84 14.90
CA THR A 48 -6.05 -0.15 15.26
C THR A 48 -5.83 1.30 15.69
N ASP A 49 -4.60 1.65 16.03
CA ASP A 49 -4.22 3.00 16.42
C ASP A 49 -4.20 3.94 15.20
N HIS A 50 -4.79 5.13 15.36
CA HIS A 50 -4.99 6.06 14.25
C HIS A 50 -3.66 6.53 13.66
N GLU A 51 -2.74 6.96 14.51
CA GLU A 51 -1.43 7.50 14.11
C GLU A 51 -0.58 6.44 13.40
N GLN A 52 -0.58 5.21 13.93
CA GLN A 52 0.11 4.09 13.28
C GLN A 52 -0.47 3.76 11.91
N VAL A 53 -1.80 3.71 11.78
CA VAL A 53 -2.44 3.47 10.48
C VAL A 53 -2.13 4.60 9.52
N GLU A 54 -2.20 5.85 9.97
CA GLU A 54 -1.91 7.01 9.15
C GLU A 54 -0.45 7.03 8.67
N SER A 55 0.50 6.68 9.54
CA SER A 55 1.92 6.54 9.18
C SER A 55 2.13 5.50 8.07
N LYS A 56 1.48 4.33 8.17
CA LYS A 56 1.56 3.30 7.11
C LYS A 56 0.90 3.76 5.81
N LEU A 57 -0.18 4.54 5.88
CA LEU A 57 -0.80 5.12 4.68
C LEU A 57 0.07 6.18 4.02
N LYS A 58 0.77 7.01 4.80
CA LYS A 58 1.78 7.96 4.28
C LYS A 58 2.90 7.23 3.53
N LEU A 59 3.40 6.12 4.10
CA LEU A 59 4.39 5.28 3.42
C LEU A 59 3.84 4.70 2.10
N ALA A 60 2.62 4.17 2.12
CA ALA A 60 2.00 3.61 0.91
C ALA A 60 1.75 4.69 -0.16
N GLU A 61 1.42 5.92 0.23
CA GLU A 61 1.29 7.06 -0.69
C GLU A 61 2.63 7.46 -1.29
N PHE A 62 3.70 7.45 -0.49
CA PHE A 62 5.06 7.66 -0.98
C PHE A 62 5.41 6.61 -2.04
N VAL A 63 5.25 5.32 -1.72
CA VAL A 63 5.49 4.22 -2.68
C VAL A 63 4.68 4.40 -3.96
N ARG A 64 3.40 4.81 -3.85
CA ARG A 64 2.57 5.08 -5.03
C ARG A 64 3.20 6.15 -5.92
N LYS A 65 3.60 7.29 -5.32
CA LYS A 65 4.22 8.40 -6.05
C LYS A 65 5.52 7.99 -6.74
N GLU A 66 6.42 7.29 -6.04
CA GLU A 66 7.68 6.82 -6.63
C GLU A 66 7.42 5.83 -7.78
N THR A 67 6.45 4.93 -7.59
CA THR A 67 6.08 3.95 -8.63
C THR A 67 5.47 4.63 -9.86
N GLU A 68 4.66 5.68 -9.67
CA GLU A 68 4.04 6.46 -10.74
C GLU A 68 5.08 7.30 -11.50
N SER A 69 6.04 7.89 -10.80
CA SER A 69 7.16 8.63 -11.39
C SER A 69 8.16 7.74 -12.12
N LYS A 70 8.07 6.40 -11.99
CA LYS A 70 9.01 5.39 -12.51
C LYS A 70 10.44 5.46 -11.93
N ASP A 71 10.66 6.32 -10.93
CA ASP A 71 11.92 6.45 -10.19
C ASP A 71 11.91 5.51 -8.98
N ILE A 72 11.86 4.20 -9.22
CA ILE A 72 12.22 3.23 -8.17
C ILE A 72 13.59 2.66 -8.56
N PRO A 73 14.62 2.82 -7.72
CA PRO A 73 15.96 2.27 -7.97
C PRO A 73 15.98 0.74 -8.03
#